data_AF-A0A9Q0NQ61-F1
#
_entry.id   AF-A0A9Q0NQ61-F1
#
_cell.length_a   1.000
_cell.length_b   1.000
_cell.length_c   1.000
_cell.angle_alpha   90.00
_cell.angle_beta   90.00
_cell.angle_gamma   90.00
#
_symmetry.space_group_name_H-M   'P 1'
#
loop_
_entity.id
_entity.type
_entity.pdbx_description
1 polymer ?
#
loop_
_entity_poly.entity_id
_entity_poly.type
_entity_poly.pdbx_seq_one_letter_code
_entity_poly.pdbx_strand_id
1 'polypeptide(L)'
;MRIEECEGVSASRKHLVFAYYVTGHGFGHATRVVEVVRNLILAGHDVHVVTGAPDFVFTSEIQSPRLFIRKVLLDCGAVQADALTVDRLASLEKYSETAVKPRESILATEIEWLNSIKADLVVSDVVPVACRAAADAGIRSVCVTNFRVNVLNVINNHHSLGGTQFGDLLNACKVFDEISHPCIVEYNAMLDAYAKNGDVSSACFLLKSMPKRDVVSWTSVISGFAKNGFFGEAIRLFREMMLRDDAKCGVVKPNEATYVSVLSSCANLDERGVLCMGKQIHGYIGRNEACVTVFIGTALIDFYGKVGCLSNAIKVYNQMVVKKSCTWNAIISSLANNGREEQALDTFKKMKEEGLNRFMKQLFWEMKWEAGYLNCSHIIAVNMWLYLAFMPGWIDGVLLVI
;
A
#
# COMPACT_ATOMS: atom_id res chain seq x y z
N MET A 1 -13.07 24.27 -19.07
CA MET A 1 -13.45 24.49 -20.48
C MET A 1 -14.09 23.19 -20.94
N ARG A 2 -15.42 23.18 -21.10
CA ARG A 2 -16.20 21.99 -21.49
C ARG A 2 -15.79 21.57 -22.90
N ILE A 3 -15.56 20.28 -23.14
CA ILE A 3 -15.57 19.72 -24.48
C ILE A 3 -17.00 19.23 -24.69
N GLU A 4 -17.74 19.99 -25.49
CA GLU A 4 -19.05 19.62 -25.99
C GLU A 4 -18.92 18.41 -26.94
N GLU A 5 -19.93 17.55 -26.91
CA GLU A 5 -20.09 16.42 -27.82
C GLU A 5 -20.16 16.93 -29.26
N CYS A 6 -19.13 16.64 -30.05
CA CYS A 6 -19.22 16.73 -31.51
C CYS A 6 -19.67 15.38 -32.06
N GLU A 7 -20.94 15.32 -32.48
CA GLU A 7 -21.45 14.30 -33.39
C GLU A 7 -20.64 14.31 -34.70
N GLY A 8 -20.27 13.11 -35.18
CA GLY A 8 -20.00 12.85 -36.60
C GLY A 8 -18.71 13.39 -37.21
N VAL A 9 -17.55 12.82 -36.84
CA VAL A 9 -16.38 12.78 -37.75
C VAL A 9 -15.80 11.37 -37.77
N SER A 10 -15.96 10.68 -38.90
CA SER A 10 -15.17 9.51 -39.27
C SER A 10 -13.70 9.92 -39.41
N ALA A 11 -13.00 10.07 -38.29
CA ALA A 11 -11.56 10.31 -38.28
C ALA A 11 -10.84 8.98 -38.54
N SER A 12 -10.07 8.89 -39.63
CA SER A 12 -9.09 7.81 -39.77
C SER A 12 -8.19 7.87 -38.53
N ARG A 13 -8.27 6.87 -37.64
CA ARG A 13 -7.43 6.84 -36.44
C ARG A 13 -5.96 6.88 -36.88
N LYS A 14 -5.27 7.98 -36.55
CA LYS A 14 -3.85 8.16 -36.86
C LYS A 14 -3.06 7.03 -36.20
N HIS A 15 -2.29 6.28 -36.98
CA HIS A 15 -1.37 5.28 -36.44
C HIS A 15 -0.27 5.98 -35.62
N LEU A 16 0.10 5.40 -34.47
CA LEU A 16 1.06 5.98 -33.53
C LEU A 16 1.98 4.88 -33.01
N VAL A 17 3.22 5.27 -32.66
CA VAL A 17 4.21 4.42 -32.00
C VAL A 17 4.36 4.84 -30.54
N PHE A 18 4.03 3.94 -29.62
CA PHE A 18 4.11 4.16 -28.17
C PHE A 18 5.38 3.52 -27.60
N ALA A 19 6.13 4.26 -26.79
CA ALA A 19 7.15 3.71 -25.92
C ALA A 19 6.62 3.63 -24.49
N TYR A 20 6.37 2.41 -24.00
CA TYR A 20 5.70 2.13 -22.74
C TYR A 20 6.67 1.61 -21.69
N TYR A 21 7.05 2.45 -20.74
CA TYR A 21 7.99 2.11 -19.67
C TYR A 21 7.24 1.54 -18.47
N VAL A 22 7.64 0.36 -18.02
CA VAL A 22 7.05 -0.34 -16.87
C VAL A 22 8.08 -0.38 -15.75
N THR A 23 7.69 0.08 -14.57
CA THR A 23 8.57 0.03 -13.39
C THR A 23 8.95 -1.41 -13.00
N GLY A 24 10.12 -1.54 -12.38
CA GLY A 24 10.60 -2.77 -11.75
C GLY A 24 9.91 -3.14 -10.43
N HIS A 25 8.91 -2.38 -9.98
CA HIS A 25 8.14 -2.64 -8.74
C HIS A 25 7.24 -3.90 -8.83
N GLY A 26 7.84 -5.10 -8.91
CA GLY A 26 7.12 -6.37 -8.90
C GLY A 26 6.25 -6.63 -10.14
N PHE A 27 5.82 -7.89 -10.33
CA PHE A 27 5.09 -8.30 -11.54
C PHE A 27 3.65 -7.76 -11.62
N GLY A 28 3.10 -7.24 -10.52
CA GLY A 28 1.73 -6.71 -10.47
C GLY A 28 1.54 -5.42 -11.27
N HIS A 29 2.57 -4.63 -11.49
CA HIS A 29 2.52 -3.47 -12.39
C HIS A 29 2.48 -3.93 -13.84
N ALA A 30 3.38 -4.85 -14.20
CA ALA A 30 3.45 -5.43 -15.55
C ALA A 30 2.12 -6.07 -15.96
N THR A 31 1.48 -6.87 -15.11
CA THR A 31 0.18 -7.51 -15.44
C THR A 31 -0.95 -6.51 -15.67
N ARG A 32 -0.94 -5.34 -15.03
CA ARG A 32 -1.96 -4.29 -15.28
C ARG A 32 -1.69 -3.56 -16.59
N VAL A 33 -0.43 -3.30 -16.90
CA VAL A 33 -0.02 -2.66 -18.16
C VAL A 33 -0.41 -3.50 -19.38
N VAL A 34 -0.44 -4.83 -19.26
CA VAL A 34 -0.90 -5.73 -20.33
C VAL A 34 -2.23 -5.29 -20.92
N GLU A 35 -3.22 -4.93 -20.09
CA GLU A 35 -4.54 -4.57 -20.60
C GLU A 35 -4.52 -3.25 -21.39
N VAL A 36 -3.72 -2.27 -20.95
CA VAL A 36 -3.56 -1.00 -21.65
C VAL A 36 -2.85 -1.20 -22.99
N VAL A 37 -1.76 -1.96 -22.98
CA VAL A 37 -0.99 -2.30 -24.18
C VAL A 37 -1.86 -3.06 -25.19
N ARG A 38 -2.67 -4.02 -24.71
CA ARG A 38 -3.63 -4.75 -25.53
C ARG A 38 -4.61 -3.80 -26.21
N ASN A 39 -5.20 -2.86 -25.48
CA ASN A 39 -6.17 -1.90 -26.04
C ASN A 39 -5.54 -0.93 -27.05
N LEU A 40 -4.30 -0.48 -26.82
CA LEU A 40 -3.56 0.34 -27.80
C LEU A 40 -3.28 -0.44 -29.10
N ILE A 41 -2.90 -1.71 -28.99
CA ILE A 41 -2.67 -2.58 -30.15
C ILE A 41 -3.98 -2.84 -30.90
N LEU A 42 -5.08 -3.12 -30.19
CA LEU A 42 -6.42 -3.30 -30.79
C LEU A 42 -6.91 -2.03 -31.49
N ALA A 43 -6.51 -0.85 -31.01
CA ALA A 43 -6.78 0.42 -31.68
C ALA A 43 -5.91 0.66 -32.93
N GLY A 44 -4.96 -0.23 -33.23
CA GLY A 44 -4.14 -0.21 -34.44
C GLY A 44 -2.78 0.48 -34.27
N HIS A 45 -2.29 0.62 -33.04
CA HIS A 45 -1.00 1.26 -32.74
C HIS A 45 0.12 0.24 -32.49
N ASP A 46 1.36 0.69 -32.67
CA ASP A 46 2.55 -0.10 -32.34
C ASP A 46 3.02 0.25 -30.92
N VAL A 47 3.33 -0.74 -30.10
CA VAL A 47 3.66 -0.54 -28.69
C VAL A 47 4.97 -1.25 -28.34
N HIS A 48 5.96 -0.44 -27.96
CA HIS A 48 7.27 -0.88 -27.47
C HIS A 48 7.27 -0.85 -25.94
N VAL A 49 7.16 -2.02 -25.30
CA VAL A 49 7.19 -2.16 -23.84
C VAL A 49 8.64 -2.26 -23.36
N VAL A 50 9.07 -1.31 -22.55
CA VAL A 50 10.36 -1.31 -21.85
C VAL A 50 10.15 -1.81 -20.43
N THR A 51 10.69 -2.98 -20.09
CA THR A 51 10.39 -3.63 -18.81
C THR A 51 11.50 -4.57 -18.33
N GLY A 52 11.59 -4.73 -17.01
CA GLY A 52 12.35 -5.81 -16.37
C GLY A 52 11.55 -7.11 -16.15
N ALA A 53 10.23 -7.10 -16.33
CA ALA A 53 9.38 -8.28 -16.10
C ALA A 53 9.52 -9.32 -17.22
N PRO A 54 9.44 -10.65 -16.97
CA PRO A 54 9.53 -11.71 -17.97
C PRO A 54 8.59 -11.56 -19.18
N ASP A 55 9.01 -12.04 -20.36
CA ASP A 55 8.23 -11.85 -21.61
C ASP A 55 6.86 -12.50 -21.55
N PHE A 56 6.76 -13.66 -20.89
CA PHE A 56 5.51 -14.40 -20.76
C PHE A 56 4.39 -13.59 -20.11
N VAL A 57 4.70 -12.55 -19.32
CA VAL A 57 3.69 -11.67 -18.73
C VAL A 57 2.89 -10.95 -19.80
N PHE A 58 3.52 -10.57 -20.91
CA PHE A 58 2.86 -9.88 -22.02
C PHE A 58 2.46 -10.85 -23.13
N THR A 59 3.31 -11.82 -23.47
CA THR A 59 3.10 -12.69 -24.64
C THR A 59 2.07 -13.79 -24.41
N SER A 60 1.75 -14.14 -23.16
CA SER A 60 0.63 -15.06 -22.85
C SER A 60 -0.72 -14.45 -23.22
N GLU A 61 -0.86 -13.14 -23.05
CA GLU A 61 -2.11 -12.40 -23.16
C GLU A 61 -2.21 -11.58 -24.46
N ILE A 62 -1.08 -11.26 -25.10
CA ILE A 62 -0.99 -10.42 -26.29
C ILE A 62 -0.15 -11.15 -27.35
N GLN A 63 -0.82 -11.66 -28.37
CA GLN A 63 -0.20 -12.27 -29.54
C GLN A 63 -0.43 -11.36 -30.75
N SER A 64 0.48 -10.40 -30.95
CA SER A 64 0.37 -9.41 -32.03
C SER A 64 1.74 -9.04 -32.59
N PRO A 65 1.91 -8.87 -33.91
CA PRO A 65 3.15 -8.38 -34.51
C PRO A 65 3.45 -6.91 -34.17
N ARG A 66 2.53 -6.22 -33.49
CA ARG A 66 2.65 -4.81 -33.07
C ARG A 66 3.14 -4.64 -31.63
N LEU A 67 3.38 -5.75 -30.93
CA LEU A 67 3.99 -5.75 -29.61
C LEU A 67 5.50 -5.96 -29.73
N PHE A 68 6.27 -5.00 -29.24
CA PHE A 68 7.72 -5.10 -29.16
C PHE A 68 8.14 -5.03 -27.70
N ILE A 69 9.01 -5.93 -27.24
CA ILE A 69 9.48 -5.93 -25.85
C ILE A 69 10.99 -5.63 -25.81
N ARG A 70 11.37 -4.64 -25.02
CA ARG A 70 12.76 -4.26 -24.75
C ARG A 70 13.09 -4.50 -23.28
N LYS A 71 14.02 -5.42 -23.02
CA LYS A 71 14.45 -5.81 -21.67
C LYS A 71 15.48 -4.84 -21.11
N VAL A 72 15.01 -3.85 -20.37
CA VAL A 72 15.88 -2.92 -19.65
C VAL A 72 15.24 -2.58 -18.32
N LEU A 73 16.05 -2.60 -17.25
CA LEU A 73 15.65 -2.16 -15.92
C LEU A 73 16.18 -0.75 -15.68
N LEU A 74 15.32 0.25 -15.85
CA LEU A 74 15.66 1.68 -15.73
C LEU A 74 15.26 2.28 -14.37
N ASP A 75 14.62 1.48 -13.53
CA ASP A 75 14.21 1.84 -12.20
C ASP A 75 14.35 0.61 -11.29
N CYS A 76 14.83 0.84 -10.08
CA CYS A 76 15.07 -0.21 -9.10
C CYS A 76 13.83 -0.60 -8.29
N GLY A 77 12.80 0.25 -8.34
CA GLY A 77 11.67 0.23 -7.46
C GLY A 77 12.04 0.43 -5.99
N ALA A 78 11.11 0.08 -5.10
CA ALA A 78 11.23 0.16 -3.66
C ALA A 78 11.80 -1.17 -3.16
N VAL A 79 12.90 -1.10 -2.42
CA VAL A 79 13.40 -2.23 -1.66
C VAL A 79 12.42 -2.49 -0.53
N GLN A 80 11.84 -3.67 -0.52
CA GLN A 80 10.95 -4.13 0.55
C GLN A 80 11.74 -5.02 1.50
N ALA A 81 11.79 -4.64 2.78
CA ALA A 81 12.35 -5.52 3.81
C ALA A 81 11.41 -6.70 4.11
N ASP A 82 10.10 -6.50 3.92
CA ASP A 82 9.05 -7.49 4.01
C ASP A 82 7.81 -7.04 3.20
N ALA A 83 6.75 -7.85 3.20
CA ALA A 83 5.54 -7.64 2.40
C ALA A 83 4.79 -6.32 2.67
N LEU A 84 5.04 -5.65 3.79
CA LEU A 84 4.34 -4.41 4.19
C LEU A 84 5.29 -3.23 4.40
N THR A 85 6.60 -3.48 4.44
CA THR A 85 7.58 -2.47 4.86
C THR A 85 8.59 -2.18 3.76
N VAL A 86 8.53 -0.97 3.22
CA VAL A 86 9.56 -0.43 2.32
C VAL A 86 10.78 0.00 3.14
N ASP A 87 11.94 -0.55 2.83
CA ASP A 87 13.23 -0.07 3.30
C ASP A 87 13.64 1.14 2.47
N ARG A 88 13.51 2.33 3.07
CA ARG A 88 13.74 3.61 2.39
C ARG A 88 15.21 3.85 2.08
N LEU A 89 16.11 3.45 2.98
CA LEU A 89 17.55 3.68 2.79
C LEU A 89 18.07 2.76 1.70
N ALA A 90 17.68 1.48 1.73
CA ALA A 90 18.04 0.55 0.68
C ALA A 90 17.38 0.93 -0.67
N SER A 91 16.15 1.46 -0.68
CA SER A 91 15.52 1.98 -1.89
C SER A 91 16.29 3.17 -2.48
N LEU A 92 16.74 4.10 -1.62
CA LEU A 92 17.49 5.28 -2.05
C LEU A 92 18.89 4.91 -2.57
N GLU A 93 19.57 3.99 -1.88
CA GLU A 93 20.87 3.48 -2.31
C GLU A 93 20.76 2.78 -3.67
N LYS A 94 19.78 1.88 -3.81
CA LYS A 94 19.54 1.18 -5.07
C LYS A 94 19.20 2.14 -6.21
N TYR A 95 18.37 3.16 -5.97
CA TYR A 95 18.06 4.19 -6.98
C TYR A 95 19.28 5.03 -7.36
N SER A 96 20.10 5.40 -6.37
CA SER A 96 21.35 6.08 -6.61
C SER A 96 22.25 5.28 -7.55
N GLU A 97 22.35 3.97 -7.32
CA GLU A 97 23.17 3.07 -8.15
C GLU A 97 22.59 2.80 -9.53
N THR A 98 21.28 2.61 -9.65
CA THR A 98 20.66 2.18 -10.91
C THR A 98 20.22 3.32 -11.82
N ALA A 99 19.96 4.52 -11.27
CA ALA A 99 19.35 5.61 -12.03
C ALA A 99 20.09 6.96 -11.89
N VAL A 100 20.78 7.22 -10.77
CA VAL A 100 21.45 8.52 -10.54
C VAL A 100 22.90 8.50 -11.02
N LYS A 101 23.71 7.53 -10.55
CA LYS A 101 25.12 7.41 -10.93
C LYS A 101 25.32 7.21 -12.45
N PRO A 102 24.58 6.30 -13.13
CA PRO A 102 24.70 6.11 -14.58
C PRO A 102 23.76 7.02 -15.40
N ARG A 103 23.18 8.08 -14.81
CA ARG A 103 22.08 8.85 -15.42
C ARG A 103 22.38 9.33 -16.84
N GLU A 104 23.55 9.94 -17.04
CA GLU A 104 23.91 10.55 -18.33
C GLU A 104 23.98 9.51 -19.46
N SER A 105 24.58 8.35 -19.18
CA SER A 105 24.68 7.27 -20.17
C SER A 105 23.32 6.64 -20.47
N ILE A 106 22.47 6.49 -19.45
CA ILE A 106 21.10 6.02 -19.62
C ILE A 106 20.31 7.00 -20.49
N LEU A 107 20.31 8.30 -20.17
CA LEU A 107 19.57 9.30 -20.94
C LEU A 107 20.02 9.34 -22.40
N ALA A 108 21.33 9.34 -22.67
CA ALA A 108 21.85 9.31 -24.04
C ALA A 108 21.34 8.09 -24.82
N THR A 109 21.40 6.91 -24.20
CA THR A 109 20.93 5.65 -24.80
C THR A 109 19.41 5.66 -25.05
N GLU A 110 18.63 6.17 -24.10
CA GLU A 110 17.18 6.22 -24.23
C GLU A 110 16.72 7.24 -25.27
N ILE A 111 17.37 8.40 -25.37
CA ILE A 111 17.08 9.42 -26.39
C ILE A 111 17.34 8.86 -27.79
N GLU A 112 18.50 8.22 -27.99
CA GLU A 112 18.84 7.59 -29.28
C GLU A 112 17.82 6.50 -29.65
N TRP A 113 17.46 5.66 -28.68
CA TRP A 113 16.49 4.59 -28.90
C TRP A 113 15.09 5.13 -29.24
N LEU A 114 14.57 6.11 -28.49
CA LEU A 114 13.26 6.72 -28.74
C LEU A 114 13.17 7.33 -30.15
N ASN A 115 14.25 7.98 -30.59
CA ASN A 115 14.35 8.52 -31.95
C ASN A 115 14.40 7.41 -33.02
N SER A 116 15.11 6.31 -32.74
CA SER A 116 15.25 5.19 -33.68
C SER A 116 13.90 4.50 -34.00
N ILE A 117 13.03 4.37 -32.99
CA ILE A 117 11.69 3.80 -33.16
C ILE A 117 10.66 4.83 -33.65
N LYS A 118 11.06 6.11 -33.77
CA LYS A 118 10.17 7.23 -34.12
C LYS A 118 8.96 7.31 -33.18
N ALA A 119 9.21 7.23 -31.87
CA ALA A 119 8.13 7.24 -30.88
C ALA A 119 7.31 8.55 -30.97
N ASP A 120 5.99 8.42 -31.07
CA ASP A 120 5.05 9.55 -31.06
C ASP A 120 4.69 9.97 -29.63
N LEU A 121 4.64 9.01 -28.70
CA LEU A 121 4.28 9.21 -27.31
C LEU A 121 5.03 8.26 -26.38
N VAL A 122 5.60 8.82 -25.30
CA VAL A 122 6.17 8.04 -24.19
C VAL A 122 5.12 7.91 -23.09
N VAL A 123 4.88 6.69 -22.64
CA VAL A 123 4.02 6.39 -21.48
C VAL A 123 4.90 5.79 -20.39
N SER A 124 4.86 6.34 -19.18
CA SER A 124 5.73 5.90 -18.08
C SER A 124 4.95 5.50 -16.83
N ASP A 125 4.94 4.21 -16.49
CA ASP A 125 4.45 3.69 -15.20
C ASP A 125 5.50 3.95 -14.11
N VAL A 126 5.55 5.21 -13.65
CA VAL A 126 6.43 5.68 -12.57
C VAL A 126 7.92 5.38 -12.81
N VAL A 127 8.40 5.49 -14.06
CA VAL A 127 9.82 5.42 -14.41
C VAL A 127 10.32 6.85 -14.72
N PRO A 128 10.92 7.58 -13.76
CA PRO A 128 11.21 9.02 -13.93
C PRO A 128 12.17 9.31 -15.08
N VAL A 129 13.12 8.40 -15.32
CA VAL A 129 14.11 8.52 -16.41
C VAL A 129 13.43 8.56 -17.78
N ALA A 130 12.31 7.86 -17.95
CA ALA A 130 11.58 7.82 -19.22
C ALA A 130 10.95 9.17 -19.59
N CYS A 131 10.29 9.84 -18.63
CA CYS A 131 9.68 11.15 -18.88
C CYS A 131 10.78 12.20 -19.17
N ARG A 132 11.97 12.09 -18.54
CA ARG A 132 13.11 12.96 -18.85
C ARG A 132 13.71 12.71 -20.22
N ALA A 133 13.97 11.45 -20.58
CA ALA A 133 14.48 11.09 -21.90
C ALA A 133 13.54 11.55 -23.02
N ALA A 134 12.22 11.43 -22.81
CA ALA A 134 11.22 11.94 -23.74
C ALA A 134 11.31 13.45 -23.94
N ALA A 135 11.43 14.22 -22.85
CA ALA A 135 11.56 15.68 -22.91
C ALA A 135 12.83 16.10 -23.67
N ASP A 136 13.97 15.46 -23.37
CA ASP A 136 15.24 15.73 -24.05
C ASP A 136 15.21 15.29 -25.53
N ALA A 137 14.40 14.30 -25.88
CA ALA A 137 14.14 13.88 -27.27
C ALA A 137 13.07 14.72 -27.99
N GLY A 138 12.41 15.67 -27.31
CA GLY A 138 11.31 16.46 -27.88
C GLY A 138 10.01 15.66 -28.11
N ILE A 139 9.83 14.53 -27.43
CA ILE A 139 8.69 13.62 -27.55
C ILE A 139 7.73 13.89 -26.39
N ARG A 140 6.42 13.92 -26.68
CA ARG A 140 5.42 14.07 -25.63
C ARG A 140 5.44 12.85 -24.72
N SER A 141 5.37 13.09 -23.41
CA SER A 141 5.27 12.01 -22.43
C SER A 141 4.06 12.18 -21.52
N VAL A 142 3.52 11.03 -21.12
CA VAL A 142 2.50 10.89 -20.10
C VAL A 142 3.05 9.97 -19.03
N CYS A 143 3.22 10.48 -17.82
CA CYS A 143 3.54 9.62 -16.69
C CYS A 143 2.20 9.08 -16.14
N VAL A 144 2.07 7.77 -16.07
CA VAL A 144 0.92 7.07 -15.53
C VAL A 144 1.29 6.56 -14.14
N THR A 145 0.48 6.91 -13.15
CA THR A 145 0.54 6.32 -11.82
C THR A 145 -0.76 5.52 -11.67
N ASN A 146 -0.69 4.31 -11.12
CA ASN A 146 -1.83 3.39 -10.88
C ASN A 146 -3.13 3.78 -11.59
N PHE A 147 -3.34 3.29 -12.82
CA PHE A 147 -4.50 3.58 -13.68
C PHE A 147 -5.81 3.70 -12.91
N ARG A 148 -6.16 4.94 -12.55
CA ARG A 148 -7.47 5.60 -12.50
C ARG A 148 -7.24 7.04 -11.99
N VAL A 149 -7.95 8.02 -12.54
CA VAL A 149 -8.38 9.20 -11.75
C VAL A 149 -9.29 8.65 -10.66
N ASN A 150 -8.68 8.16 -9.59
CA ASN A 150 -9.36 7.77 -8.40
C ASN A 150 -8.92 8.75 -7.33
N VAL A 151 -9.88 9.20 -6.55
CA VAL A 151 -9.77 9.59 -5.15
C VAL A 151 -8.46 9.14 -4.46
N LEU A 152 -7.99 7.90 -4.69
CA LEU A 152 -6.67 7.38 -4.27
C LEU A 152 -5.47 8.29 -4.62
N ASN A 153 -5.38 8.86 -5.81
CA ASN A 153 -4.28 9.74 -6.22
C ASN A 153 -4.36 11.10 -5.51
N VAL A 154 -5.56 11.63 -5.26
CA VAL A 154 -5.74 12.85 -4.42
C VAL A 154 -5.32 12.57 -2.98
N ILE A 155 -5.68 11.41 -2.44
CA ILE A 155 -5.33 10.99 -1.07
C ILE A 155 -3.83 10.68 -0.93
N ASN A 156 -3.24 9.96 -1.89
CA ASN A 156 -1.87 9.47 -1.80
C ASN A 156 -0.83 10.56 -2.12
N ASN A 157 -1.19 11.61 -2.86
CA ASN A 157 -0.25 12.65 -3.26
C ASN A 157 0.09 13.68 -2.15
N HIS A 158 -0.60 13.79 -1.01
CA HIS A 158 -0.30 14.87 -0.03
C HIS A 158 0.02 14.46 1.41
N HIS A 159 0.07 13.16 1.74
CA HIS A 159 0.39 12.63 3.09
C HIS A 159 1.80 12.94 3.64
N SER A 160 2.53 13.88 3.07
CA SER A 160 3.98 14.06 3.25
C SER A 160 4.46 15.52 3.29
N LEU A 161 3.58 16.49 3.04
CA LEU A 161 3.92 17.92 3.06
C LEU A 161 3.05 18.68 4.07
N GLY A 162 2.99 18.23 5.34
CA GLY A 162 2.59 19.06 6.48
C GLY A 162 1.33 19.93 6.32
N GLY A 163 0.44 19.57 5.39
CA GLY A 163 -0.73 20.33 4.97
C GLY A 163 -1.94 19.80 5.72
N THR A 164 -2.86 20.69 6.04
CA THR A 164 -4.03 20.41 6.87
C THR A 164 -4.83 19.23 6.30
N GLN A 165 -4.94 18.13 7.07
CA GLN A 165 -5.70 16.91 6.78
C GLN A 165 -7.11 17.15 6.16
N PHE A 166 -7.72 18.30 6.45
CA PHE A 166 -9.01 18.73 5.93
C PHE A 166 -9.03 19.19 4.46
N GLY A 167 -7.94 19.75 3.93
CA GLY A 167 -7.90 20.28 2.55
C GLY A 167 -7.91 19.17 1.49
N ASP A 168 -7.25 18.06 1.80
CA ASP A 168 -7.06 16.92 0.88
C ASP A 168 -8.32 16.07 0.76
N LEU A 169 -9.07 15.91 1.86
CA LEU A 169 -10.35 15.22 1.86
C LEU A 169 -11.39 15.97 1.01
N LEU A 170 -11.40 17.30 1.07
CA LEU A 170 -12.34 18.12 0.30
C LEU A 170 -12.15 17.96 -1.22
N ASN A 171 -10.91 17.91 -1.69
CA ASN A 171 -10.63 17.68 -3.10
C ASN A 171 -10.97 16.25 -3.53
N ALA A 172 -10.70 15.27 -2.68
CA ALA A 172 -11.10 13.88 -2.92
C ALA A 172 -12.63 13.74 -3.03
N CYS A 173 -13.38 14.39 -2.15
CA CYS A 173 -14.84 14.45 -2.22
C CYS A 173 -15.32 15.05 -3.55
N LYS A 174 -14.77 16.20 -3.98
CA LYS A 174 -15.17 16.83 -5.25
C LYS A 174 -14.97 15.90 -6.45
N VAL A 175 -13.81 15.25 -6.53
CA VAL A 175 -13.52 14.31 -7.61
C VAL A 175 -14.46 13.11 -7.52
N PHE A 176 -14.76 12.61 -6.33
CA PHE A 176 -15.72 11.52 -6.15
C PHE A 176 -17.14 11.89 -6.59
N ASP A 177 -17.58 13.11 -6.29
CA ASP A 177 -18.91 13.63 -6.64
C ASP A 177 -19.08 13.84 -8.15
N GLU A 178 -17.99 14.06 -8.88
CA GLU A 178 -17.99 14.14 -10.35
C GLU A 178 -18.12 12.77 -11.04
N ILE A 179 -17.90 11.66 -10.32
CA ILE A 179 -17.99 10.30 -10.88
C ILE A 179 -19.45 9.88 -10.93
N SER A 180 -20.00 9.78 -12.15
CA SER A 180 -21.41 9.42 -12.34
C SER A 180 -21.77 8.01 -11.85
N HIS A 181 -20.83 7.05 -11.93
CA HIS A 181 -21.02 5.66 -11.51
C HIS A 181 -19.78 5.12 -10.79
N PRO A 182 -19.60 5.43 -9.49
CA PRO A 182 -18.45 4.95 -8.73
C PRO A 182 -18.47 3.42 -8.61
N CYS A 183 -17.35 2.78 -8.92
CA CYS A 183 -17.14 1.36 -8.71
C CYS A 183 -16.57 1.12 -7.30
N ILE A 184 -16.52 -0.16 -6.89
CA ILE A 184 -16.06 -0.55 -5.55
C ILE A 184 -14.67 0.01 -5.18
N VAL A 185 -13.78 0.22 -6.16
CA VAL A 185 -12.45 0.76 -5.95
C VAL A 185 -12.51 2.24 -5.55
N GLU A 186 -13.37 3.05 -6.18
CA GLU A 186 -13.56 4.46 -5.84
C GLU A 186 -14.18 4.62 -4.45
N TYR A 187 -15.14 3.77 -4.10
CA TYR A 187 -15.68 3.74 -2.76
C TYR A 187 -14.62 3.35 -1.72
N ASN A 188 -13.85 2.30 -1.96
CA ASN A 188 -12.80 1.85 -1.05
C ASN A 188 -11.72 2.93 -0.86
N ALA A 189 -11.44 3.71 -1.91
CA ALA A 189 -10.57 4.88 -1.86
C ALA A 189 -11.09 5.96 -0.92
N MET A 190 -12.36 6.38 -1.09
CA MET A 190 -12.97 7.40 -0.23
C MET A 190 -13.10 6.92 1.22
N LEU A 191 -13.41 5.64 1.42
CA LEU A 191 -13.47 5.03 2.75
C LEU A 191 -12.11 5.08 3.46
N ASP A 192 -11.03 4.75 2.77
CA ASP A 192 -9.67 4.88 3.31
C ASP A 192 -9.33 6.36 3.62
N ALA A 193 -9.76 7.30 2.77
CA ALA A 193 -9.63 8.74 3.01
C ALA A 193 -10.29 9.19 4.31
N TYR A 194 -11.58 8.91 4.44
CA TYR A 194 -12.37 9.28 5.61
C TYR A 194 -11.80 8.62 6.86
N ALA A 195 -11.46 7.33 6.77
CA ALA A 195 -10.92 6.58 7.89
C ALA A 195 -9.58 7.13 8.36
N LYS A 196 -8.66 7.48 7.45
CA LYS A 196 -7.36 8.10 7.75
C LYS A 196 -7.46 9.51 8.32
N ASN A 197 -8.47 10.28 7.93
CA ASN A 197 -8.74 11.60 8.50
C ASN A 197 -9.58 11.56 9.80
N GLY A 198 -9.95 10.36 10.27
CA GLY A 198 -10.76 10.21 11.47
C GLY A 198 -12.21 10.68 11.31
N ASP A 199 -12.68 10.90 10.08
CA ASP A 199 -14.08 11.25 9.81
C ASP A 199 -14.95 9.99 9.86
N VAL A 200 -15.30 9.59 11.07
CA VAL A 200 -16.08 8.39 11.34
C VAL A 200 -17.46 8.46 10.69
N SER A 201 -18.11 9.61 10.77
CA SER A 201 -19.47 9.82 10.27
C SER A 201 -19.56 9.61 8.77
N SER A 202 -18.66 10.25 8.01
CA SER A 202 -18.66 10.14 6.55
C SER A 202 -18.23 8.76 6.07
N ALA A 203 -17.20 8.15 6.69
CA ALA A 203 -16.81 6.77 6.37
C ALA A 203 -17.95 5.78 6.62
N CYS A 204 -18.66 5.88 7.75
CA CYS A 204 -19.77 4.99 8.06
C CYS A 204 -20.97 5.21 7.12
N PHE A 205 -21.27 6.47 6.78
CA PHE A 205 -22.32 6.80 5.84
C PHE A 205 -22.02 6.24 4.45
N LEU A 206 -20.81 6.48 3.95
CA LEU A 206 -20.37 5.99 2.64
C LEU A 206 -20.37 4.47 2.59
N LEU A 207 -19.86 3.81 3.64
CA LEU A 207 -19.86 2.36 3.71
C LEU A 207 -21.30 1.84 3.60
N LYS A 208 -22.26 2.44 4.30
CA LYS A 208 -23.68 2.05 4.23
C LYS A 208 -24.32 2.35 2.88
N SER A 209 -23.88 3.37 2.14
CA SER A 209 -24.44 3.71 0.83
C SER A 209 -23.89 2.86 -0.32
N MET A 210 -22.76 2.17 -0.12
CA MET A 210 -22.16 1.32 -1.16
C MET A 210 -23.13 0.26 -1.72
N PRO A 211 -23.25 0.13 -3.06
CA PRO A 211 -24.06 -0.91 -3.70
C PRO A 211 -23.57 -2.32 -3.40
N LYS A 212 -22.24 -2.50 -3.38
CA LYS A 212 -21.55 -3.75 -3.04
C LYS A 212 -20.34 -3.44 -2.18
N ARG A 213 -20.13 -4.23 -1.13
CA ARG A 213 -18.98 -4.16 -0.22
C ARG A 213 -18.20 -5.45 -0.30
N ASP A 214 -16.89 -5.34 -0.31
CA ASP A 214 -16.00 -6.49 -0.25
C ASP A 214 -15.15 -6.45 1.03
N VAL A 215 -14.27 -7.43 1.18
CA VAL A 215 -13.36 -7.49 2.33
C VAL A 215 -12.47 -6.25 2.42
N VAL A 216 -12.13 -5.63 1.29
CA VAL A 216 -11.32 -4.40 1.27
C VAL A 216 -12.12 -3.22 1.81
N SER A 217 -13.39 -3.07 1.42
CA SER A 217 -14.29 -2.02 1.96
C SER A 217 -14.31 -2.00 3.49
N TRP A 218 -14.54 -3.17 4.09
CA TRP A 218 -14.59 -3.34 5.55
C TRP A 218 -13.20 -3.18 6.20
N THR A 219 -12.17 -3.77 5.61
CA THR A 219 -10.82 -3.75 6.19
C THR A 219 -10.23 -2.33 6.19
N SER A 220 -10.48 -1.54 5.16
CA SER A 220 -9.99 -0.15 5.08
C SER A 220 -10.55 0.70 6.22
N VAL A 221 -11.86 0.67 6.46
CA VAL A 221 -12.48 1.44 7.55
C VAL A 221 -12.09 0.93 8.93
N ILE A 222 -12.08 -0.40 9.14
CA ILE A 222 -11.72 -1.00 10.44
C ILE A 222 -10.26 -0.68 10.76
N SER A 223 -9.34 -0.84 9.80
CA SER A 223 -7.92 -0.56 10.01
C SER A 223 -7.62 0.93 10.14
N GLY A 224 -8.27 1.79 9.37
CA GLY A 224 -8.11 3.24 9.48
C GLY A 224 -8.58 3.78 10.83
N PHE A 225 -9.75 3.34 11.31
CA PHE A 225 -10.24 3.70 12.63
C PHE A 225 -9.37 3.14 13.76
N ALA A 226 -8.91 1.89 13.64
CA ALA A 226 -7.97 1.31 14.61
C ALA A 226 -6.68 2.13 14.72
N LYS A 227 -6.11 2.56 13.58
CA LYS A 227 -4.89 3.39 13.54
C LYS A 227 -5.08 4.78 14.13
N ASN A 228 -6.29 5.35 14.01
CA ASN A 228 -6.62 6.67 14.52
C ASN A 228 -7.18 6.67 15.96
N GLY A 229 -7.12 5.52 16.66
CA GLY A 229 -7.55 5.43 18.06
C GLY A 229 -9.07 5.30 18.25
N PHE A 230 -9.86 5.23 17.17
CA PHE A 230 -11.31 5.00 17.21
C PHE A 230 -11.62 3.51 17.39
N PHE A 231 -11.09 2.90 18.46
CA PHE A 231 -11.11 1.46 18.69
C PHE A 231 -12.54 0.90 18.83
N GLY A 232 -13.42 1.61 19.54
CA GLY A 232 -14.82 1.20 19.70
C GLY A 232 -15.56 1.11 18.37
N GLU A 233 -15.34 2.08 17.47
CA GLU A 233 -15.94 2.10 16.14
C GLU A 233 -15.38 1.00 15.24
N ALA A 234 -14.07 0.74 15.30
CA ALA A 234 -13.46 -0.39 14.59
C ALA A 234 -14.07 -1.73 15.02
N ILE A 235 -14.28 -1.95 16.32
CA ILE A 235 -14.92 -3.15 16.86
C ILE A 235 -16.40 -3.22 16.46
N ARG A 236 -17.12 -2.10 16.49
CA ARG A 236 -18.52 -2.02 16.06
C ARG A 236 -18.66 -2.40 14.59
N LEU A 237 -17.81 -1.86 13.72
CA LEU A 237 -17.79 -2.19 12.29
C LEU A 237 -17.42 -3.65 12.03
N PHE A 238 -16.47 -4.21 12.78
CA PHE A 238 -16.17 -5.65 12.70
C PHE A 238 -17.38 -6.51 13.05
N ARG A 239 -18.12 -6.17 14.13
CA ARG A 239 -19.38 -6.85 14.46
C ARG A 239 -20.40 -6.74 13.33
N GLU A 240 -20.51 -5.56 12.72
CA GLU A 240 -21.42 -5.33 11.60
C GLU A 240 -21.04 -6.17 10.37
N MET A 241 -19.75 -6.28 10.06
CA MET A 241 -19.22 -7.19 9.03
C MET A 241 -19.59 -8.65 9.31
N MET A 242 -19.50 -9.08 10.58
CA MET A 242 -19.79 -10.45 11.00
C MET A 242 -21.28 -10.79 11.06
N LEU A 243 -22.16 -9.82 11.29
CA LEU A 243 -23.60 -10.03 11.47
C LEU A 243 -24.41 -9.98 10.16
N ARG A 244 -23.84 -9.39 9.10
CA ARG A 244 -24.57 -9.17 7.84
C ARG A 244 -24.38 -10.33 6.86
N ASP A 245 -25.45 -11.09 6.65
CA ASP A 245 -25.76 -11.68 5.34
C ASP A 245 -26.63 -10.66 4.59
N ASP A 246 -25.99 -9.60 4.07
CA ASP A 246 -26.70 -8.56 3.33
C ASP A 246 -27.11 -9.12 1.96
N ALA A 247 -28.41 -9.10 1.64
CA ALA A 247 -28.94 -9.49 0.34
C ALA A 247 -28.25 -8.83 -0.87
N LYS A 248 -27.56 -7.69 -0.66
CA LYS A 248 -26.77 -6.98 -1.69
C LYS A 248 -25.33 -7.48 -1.85
N CYS A 249 -24.71 -8.01 -0.80
CA CYS A 249 -23.25 -8.25 -0.76
C CYS A 249 -22.84 -9.69 -0.44
N GLY A 250 -23.77 -10.50 0.10
CA GLY A 250 -23.48 -11.82 0.64
C GLY A 250 -22.57 -11.78 1.88
N VAL A 251 -22.23 -12.97 2.39
CA VAL A 251 -21.33 -13.12 3.53
C VAL A 251 -19.90 -12.73 3.15
N VAL A 252 -19.38 -11.66 3.77
CA VAL A 252 -17.99 -11.21 3.59
C VAL A 252 -17.13 -11.74 4.73
N LYS A 253 -16.14 -12.59 4.40
CA LYS A 253 -15.21 -13.11 5.39
C LYS A 253 -14.09 -12.10 5.71
N PRO A 254 -13.72 -11.90 6.99
CA PRO A 254 -12.54 -11.13 7.36
C PRO A 254 -11.27 -11.72 6.77
N ASN A 255 -10.27 -10.88 6.53
CA ASN A 255 -8.92 -11.33 6.19
C ASN A 255 -7.95 -11.08 7.35
N GLU A 256 -6.69 -11.47 7.17
CA GLU A 256 -5.61 -11.28 8.14
C GLU A 256 -5.52 -9.83 8.64
N ALA A 257 -5.55 -8.85 7.74
CA ALA A 257 -5.46 -7.44 8.10
C ALA A 257 -6.68 -6.98 8.92
N THR A 258 -7.87 -7.51 8.65
CA THR A 258 -9.05 -7.28 9.48
C THR A 258 -8.84 -7.80 10.90
N TYR A 259 -8.36 -9.05 11.07
CA TYR A 259 -8.12 -9.64 12.38
C TYR A 259 -7.10 -8.87 13.20
N VAL A 260 -5.96 -8.51 12.58
CA VAL A 260 -4.90 -7.73 13.24
C VAL A 260 -5.45 -6.38 13.71
N SER A 261 -6.22 -5.70 12.86
CA SER A 261 -6.78 -4.39 13.20
C SER A 261 -7.78 -4.45 14.34
N VAL A 262 -8.71 -5.42 14.33
CA VAL A 262 -9.71 -5.54 15.41
C VAL A 262 -9.09 -6.04 16.71
N LEU A 263 -8.11 -6.96 16.67
CA LEU A 263 -7.38 -7.39 17.86
C LEU A 263 -6.58 -6.25 18.48
N SER A 264 -5.93 -5.42 17.66
CA SER A 264 -5.25 -4.21 18.14
C SER A 264 -6.24 -3.23 18.77
N SER A 265 -7.42 -3.03 18.18
CA SER A 265 -8.46 -2.19 18.78
C SER A 265 -8.93 -2.75 20.12
N CYS A 266 -9.12 -4.06 20.22
CA CYS A 266 -9.43 -4.70 21.48
C CYS A 266 -8.28 -4.54 22.50
N ALA A 267 -7.02 -4.60 22.08
CA ALA A 267 -5.90 -4.48 23.00
C ALA A 267 -5.77 -3.09 23.64
N ASN A 268 -6.30 -2.05 22.99
CA ASN A 268 -6.17 -0.66 23.41
C ASN A 268 -7.50 -0.04 23.91
N LEU A 269 -8.59 -0.80 23.98
CA LEU A 269 -9.88 -0.32 24.48
C LEU A 269 -10.04 -0.69 25.97
N ASP A 270 -10.16 0.32 26.83
CA ASP A 270 -10.32 0.15 28.29
C ASP A 270 -11.80 -0.09 28.68
N GLU A 271 -12.35 -1.23 28.24
CA GLU A 271 -13.73 -1.63 28.54
C GLU A 271 -13.82 -3.06 29.10
N ARG A 272 -14.76 -3.29 30.03
CA ARG A 272 -14.94 -4.58 30.75
C ARG A 272 -15.40 -5.75 29.87
N GLY A 273 -15.62 -5.56 28.57
CA GLY A 273 -16.08 -6.60 27.62
C GLY A 273 -15.02 -7.10 26.64
N VAL A 274 -13.83 -6.50 26.64
CA VAL A 274 -12.90 -6.62 25.51
C VAL A 274 -12.16 -7.97 25.48
N LEU A 275 -11.93 -8.57 26.65
CA LEU A 275 -11.41 -9.95 26.76
C LEU A 275 -12.37 -10.97 26.11
N CYS A 276 -13.67 -10.81 26.32
CA CYS A 276 -14.68 -11.70 25.76
C CYS A 276 -14.70 -11.60 24.23
N MET A 277 -14.69 -10.37 23.70
CA MET A 277 -14.64 -10.10 22.27
C MET A 277 -13.39 -10.71 21.62
N GLY A 278 -12.20 -10.46 22.17
CA GLY A 278 -10.97 -11.02 21.59
C GLY A 278 -10.89 -12.55 21.67
N LYS A 279 -11.47 -13.18 22.70
CA LYS A 279 -11.64 -14.64 22.75
C LYS A 279 -12.60 -15.16 21.67
N GLN A 280 -13.68 -14.45 21.38
CA GLN A 280 -14.59 -14.79 20.30
C GLN A 280 -13.89 -14.69 18.94
N ILE A 281 -13.09 -13.63 18.71
CA ILE A 281 -12.28 -13.45 17.51
C ILE A 281 -11.26 -14.59 17.36
N HIS A 282 -10.51 -14.90 18.42
CA HIS A 282 -9.55 -16.01 18.42
C HIS A 282 -10.24 -17.36 18.11
N GLY A 283 -11.39 -17.64 18.72
CA GLY A 283 -12.18 -18.84 18.42
C GLY A 283 -12.79 -18.86 17.02
N TYR A 284 -13.04 -17.69 16.40
CA TYR A 284 -13.44 -17.60 15.00
C TYR A 284 -12.26 -17.92 14.07
N ILE A 285 -11.09 -17.32 14.31
CA ILE A 285 -9.85 -17.58 13.57
C ILE A 285 -9.53 -19.07 13.59
N GLY A 286 -9.52 -19.71 14.76
CA GLY A 286 -9.22 -21.13 14.88
C GLY A 286 -10.21 -22.07 14.18
N ARG A 287 -11.43 -21.60 13.86
CA ARG A 287 -12.44 -22.38 13.13
C ARG A 287 -12.43 -22.14 11.62
N ASN A 288 -11.92 -21.00 11.16
CA ASN A 288 -12.06 -20.57 9.77
C ASN A 288 -10.72 -20.47 9.03
N GLU A 289 -9.61 -20.29 9.74
CA GLU A 289 -8.28 -20.20 9.15
C GLU A 289 -7.57 -21.56 9.22
N ALA A 290 -6.91 -21.95 8.13
CA ALA A 290 -6.14 -23.19 8.07
C ALA A 290 -4.90 -23.16 8.98
N CYS A 291 -4.32 -21.98 9.20
CA CYS A 291 -3.19 -21.79 10.11
C CYS A 291 -3.17 -20.36 10.69
N VAL A 292 -2.65 -20.24 11.92
CA VAL A 292 -2.36 -18.95 12.53
C VAL A 292 -1.01 -18.46 11.99
N THR A 293 -1.06 -17.40 11.19
CA THR A 293 0.15 -16.79 10.64
C THR A 293 0.95 -16.06 11.73
N VAL A 294 2.18 -15.66 11.38
CA VAL A 294 3.01 -14.84 12.26
C VAL A 294 2.32 -13.53 12.63
N PHE A 295 1.59 -12.89 11.71
CA PHE A 295 0.91 -11.62 11.96
C PHE A 295 -0.28 -11.79 12.91
N ILE A 296 -1.14 -12.77 12.66
CA ILE A 296 -2.29 -13.06 13.53
C ILE A 296 -1.82 -13.50 14.92
N GLY A 297 -0.83 -14.41 14.98
CA GLY A 297 -0.27 -14.90 16.24
C GLY A 297 0.35 -13.78 17.07
N THR A 298 1.10 -12.88 16.43
CA THR A 298 1.68 -11.71 17.10
C THR A 298 0.59 -10.75 17.62
N ALA A 299 -0.47 -10.50 16.85
CA ALA A 299 -1.59 -9.66 17.28
C ALA A 299 -2.37 -10.28 18.46
N LEU A 300 -2.55 -11.61 18.47
CA LEU A 300 -3.17 -12.34 19.58
C LEU A 300 -2.32 -12.27 20.86
N ILE A 301 -0.98 -12.39 20.74
CA ILE A 301 -0.06 -12.24 21.86
C ILE A 301 -0.14 -10.82 22.45
N ASP A 302 -0.05 -9.79 21.61
CA ASP A 302 -0.18 -8.38 22.04
C ASP A 302 -1.52 -8.12 22.74
N PHE A 303 -2.61 -8.59 22.15
CA PHE A 303 -3.95 -8.50 22.72
C PHE A 303 -4.03 -9.15 24.12
N TYR A 304 -3.66 -10.43 24.23
CA TYR A 304 -3.75 -11.11 25.52
C TYR A 304 -2.78 -10.54 26.56
N GLY A 305 -1.63 -10.05 26.12
CA GLY A 305 -0.65 -9.38 26.97
C GLY A 305 -1.18 -8.09 27.58
N LYS A 306 -1.73 -7.20 26.76
CA LYS A 306 -2.27 -5.90 27.22
C LYS A 306 -3.51 -6.04 28.09
N VAL A 307 -4.37 -7.04 27.82
CA VAL A 307 -5.56 -7.33 28.64
C VAL A 307 -5.22 -8.12 29.91
N GLY A 308 -3.94 -8.43 30.14
CA GLY A 308 -3.47 -9.13 31.35
C GLY A 308 -3.76 -10.63 31.38
N CYS A 309 -4.21 -11.22 30.26
CA CYS A 309 -4.49 -12.65 30.14
C CYS A 309 -3.25 -13.42 29.64
N LEU A 310 -2.14 -13.26 30.35
CA LEU A 310 -0.82 -13.75 29.95
C LEU A 310 -0.78 -15.26 29.67
N SER A 311 -1.57 -16.05 30.38
CA SER A 311 -1.66 -17.51 30.14
C SER A 311 -2.10 -17.86 28.72
N ASN A 312 -2.98 -17.06 28.10
CA ASN A 312 -3.38 -17.24 26.71
C ASN A 312 -2.35 -16.71 25.73
N ALA A 313 -1.65 -15.61 26.05
CA ALA A 313 -0.54 -15.10 25.24
C ALA A 313 0.56 -16.18 25.09
N ILE A 314 0.96 -16.81 26.19
CA ILE A 314 1.95 -17.89 26.20
C ILE A 314 1.45 -19.12 25.43
N LYS A 315 0.16 -19.48 25.55
CA LYS A 315 -0.41 -20.60 24.78
C LYS A 315 -0.34 -20.36 23.27
N VAL A 316 -0.75 -19.17 22.81
CA VAL A 316 -0.67 -18.79 21.40
C VAL A 316 0.79 -18.86 20.93
N TYR A 317 1.70 -18.23 21.67
CA TYR A 317 3.12 -18.25 21.39
C TYR A 317 3.69 -19.68 21.23
N ASN A 318 3.36 -20.59 22.16
CA ASN A 318 3.82 -21.96 22.12
C ASN A 318 3.24 -22.76 20.95
N GLN A 319 2.01 -22.46 20.53
CA GLN A 319 1.36 -23.12 19.39
C GLN A 319 1.86 -22.64 18.02
N MET A 320 2.53 -21.48 17.94
CA MET A 320 3.08 -20.96 16.69
C MET A 320 4.27 -21.79 16.21
N VAL A 321 4.16 -22.40 15.02
CA VAL A 321 5.23 -23.17 14.38
C VAL A 321 6.38 -22.27 13.95
N VAL A 322 6.06 -21.13 13.34
CA VAL A 322 7.04 -20.14 12.88
C VAL A 322 6.95 -18.92 13.78
N LYS A 323 8.09 -18.52 14.35
CA LYS A 323 8.25 -17.31 15.17
C LYS A 323 9.23 -16.38 14.48
N LYS A 324 8.89 -15.10 14.40
CA LYS A 324 9.79 -14.05 13.89
C LYS A 324 10.10 -13.05 15.00
N SER A 325 11.04 -12.13 14.72
CA SER A 325 11.42 -11.06 15.66
C SER A 325 10.22 -10.33 16.27
N CYS A 326 9.19 -10.01 15.48
CA CYS A 326 7.96 -9.38 15.97
C CYS A 326 7.22 -10.23 17.01
N THR A 327 7.15 -11.55 16.83
CA THR A 327 6.51 -12.49 17.77
C THR A 327 7.27 -12.58 19.09
N TRP A 328 8.60 -12.67 19.00
CA TRP A 328 9.48 -12.66 20.18
C TRP A 328 9.36 -11.35 20.96
N ASN A 329 9.40 -10.22 20.26
CA ASN A 329 9.21 -8.91 20.89
C ASN A 329 7.85 -8.82 21.59
N ALA A 330 6.76 -9.26 20.94
CA ALA A 330 5.43 -9.22 21.51
C ALA A 330 5.31 -10.06 22.79
N ILE A 331 5.87 -11.28 22.83
CA ILE A 331 5.80 -12.11 24.04
C ILE A 331 6.69 -11.56 25.17
N ILE A 332 7.87 -11.01 24.84
CA ILE A 332 8.77 -10.40 25.84
C ILE A 332 8.11 -9.16 26.44
N SER A 333 7.57 -8.26 25.61
CA SER A 333 6.82 -7.09 26.09
C SER A 333 5.59 -7.50 26.91
N SER A 334 4.86 -8.53 26.47
CA SER A 334 3.73 -9.07 27.23
C SER A 334 4.15 -9.59 28.60
N LEU A 335 5.29 -10.28 28.72
CA LEU A 335 5.81 -10.79 29.99
C LEU A 335 6.27 -9.65 30.90
N ALA A 336 7.01 -8.69 30.36
CA ALA A 336 7.52 -7.53 31.10
C ALA A 336 6.38 -6.67 31.66
N ASN A 337 5.39 -6.32 30.82
CA ASN A 337 4.25 -5.48 31.23
C ASN A 337 3.32 -6.15 32.25
N ASN A 338 3.45 -7.47 32.47
CA ASN A 338 2.67 -8.23 33.42
C ASN A 338 3.50 -8.69 34.65
N GLY A 339 4.67 -8.08 34.89
CA GLY A 339 5.49 -8.36 36.08
C GLY A 339 6.15 -9.75 36.06
N ARG A 340 6.52 -10.25 34.87
CA ARG A 340 7.20 -11.55 34.68
C ARG A 340 8.59 -11.34 34.08
N GLU A 341 9.38 -10.49 34.71
CA GLU A 341 10.66 -10.00 34.21
C GLU A 341 11.66 -11.14 33.99
N GLU A 342 11.73 -12.09 34.92
CA GLU A 342 12.61 -13.25 34.81
C GLU A 342 12.29 -14.09 33.56
N GLN A 343 11.00 -14.34 33.30
CA GLN A 343 10.56 -15.08 32.11
C GLN A 343 10.79 -14.28 30.82
N ALA A 344 10.63 -12.95 30.87
CA ALA A 344 10.94 -12.07 29.76
C ALA A 344 12.43 -12.15 29.39
N LEU A 345 13.31 -12.11 30.40
CA LEU A 345 14.76 -12.25 30.21
C LEU A 345 15.17 -13.62 29.67
N ASP A 346 14.58 -14.70 30.18
CA ASP A 346 14.87 -16.05 29.69
C ASP A 346 14.34 -16.27 28.28
N THR A 347 13.17 -15.72 27.96
CA THR A 347 12.63 -15.73 26.58
C THR A 347 13.53 -14.93 25.65
N PHE A 348 14.09 -13.80 26.12
CA PHE A 348 15.04 -13.01 25.37
C PHE A 348 16.37 -13.76 25.12
N LYS A 349 16.90 -14.50 26.10
CA LYS A 349 18.09 -15.34 25.90
C LYS A 349 17.86 -16.39 24.80
N LYS A 350 16.71 -17.08 24.83
CA LYS A 350 16.31 -18.05 23.80
C LYS A 350 16.22 -17.41 22.40
N MET A 351 15.64 -16.22 22.30
CA MET A 351 15.61 -15.45 21.05
C MET A 351 17.02 -15.20 20.47
N LYS A 352 18.00 -14.91 21.33
CA LYS A 352 19.40 -14.70 20.90
C LYS A 352 20.05 -15.99 20.40
N GLU A 353 19.78 -17.11 21.06
CA GLU A 353 20.28 -18.43 20.68
C GLU A 353 19.77 -18.85 19.30
N GLU A 354 18.55 -18.44 18.92
CA GLU A 354 17.99 -18.63 17.56
C GLU A 354 18.54 -17.68 16.49
N GLY A 355 19.49 -16.79 16.84
CA GLY A 355 20.18 -15.93 15.86
C GLY A 355 19.42 -14.66 15.43
N LEU A 356 18.35 -14.27 16.12
CA LEU A 356 17.48 -13.13 15.74
C LEU A 356 17.97 -11.74 16.22
N ASN A 357 19.28 -11.57 16.43
CA ASN A 357 19.90 -10.42 17.12
C ASN A 357 19.74 -9.02 16.46
N ARG A 358 19.36 -8.91 15.17
CA ARG A 358 19.47 -7.65 14.40
C ARG A 358 18.25 -6.72 14.44
N PHE A 359 17.11 -7.12 15.01
CA PHE A 359 15.82 -6.39 14.82
C PHE A 359 15.26 -5.70 16.06
N MET A 360 16.10 -5.37 17.04
CA MET A 360 15.66 -4.71 18.28
C MET A 360 15.70 -3.18 18.17
N LYS A 361 14.54 -2.54 17.93
CA LYS A 361 14.42 -1.06 18.04
C LYS A 361 13.63 -0.56 19.26
N GLN A 362 12.94 -1.41 20.02
CA GLN A 362 11.96 -0.94 21.02
C GLN A 362 12.22 -1.39 22.46
N LEU A 363 12.72 -2.62 22.68
CA LEU A 363 12.88 -3.20 24.04
C LEU A 363 13.98 -2.57 24.90
N PHE A 364 15.02 -1.99 24.29
CA PHE A 364 16.11 -1.37 25.06
C PHE A 364 15.74 -0.01 25.66
N TRP A 365 14.68 0.64 25.14
CA TRP A 365 14.19 1.91 25.66
C TRP A 365 13.37 1.74 26.94
N GLU A 366 12.65 0.62 27.12
CA GLU A 366 11.80 0.38 28.29
C GLU A 366 12.54 -0.28 29.46
N MET A 367 13.54 -1.13 29.20
CA MET A 367 14.30 -1.83 30.25
C MET A 367 15.33 -0.94 30.99
N LYS A 368 15.55 0.30 30.56
CA LYS A 368 16.58 1.19 31.13
C LYS A 368 16.02 2.43 31.84
N TRP A 369 14.81 2.34 32.40
CA TRP A 369 14.12 3.47 33.04
C TRP A 369 14.09 3.42 34.59
N GLU A 370 15.28 3.34 35.22
CA GLU A 370 15.45 3.72 36.64
C GLU A 370 16.54 4.79 36.84
N ALA A 371 16.90 5.56 35.81
CA ALA A 371 17.77 6.73 35.94
C ALA A 371 17.18 7.91 35.16
N GLY A 372 16.77 8.95 35.89
CA GLY A 372 15.94 10.05 35.41
C GLY A 372 16.55 11.03 34.41
N TYR A 373 15.67 11.93 33.92
CA TYR A 373 15.83 13.00 32.92
C TYR A 373 16.02 12.47 31.48
N LEU A 374 15.30 12.88 30.41
CA LEU A 374 14.72 14.17 30.01
C LEU A 374 13.62 13.97 28.92
N ASN A 375 12.79 14.99 28.67
CA ASN A 375 11.78 15.13 27.60
C ASN A 375 12.26 14.83 26.16
N CYS A 376 11.34 14.37 25.29
CA CYS A 376 11.14 14.78 23.86
C CYS A 376 10.10 13.84 23.19
N SER A 377 8.86 14.28 22.92
CA SER A 377 8.31 14.89 21.68
C SER A 377 7.94 13.94 20.51
N HIS A 378 6.65 14.00 20.15
CA HIS A 378 6.01 13.81 18.84
C HIS A 378 6.89 13.36 17.65
N ILE A 379 6.68 12.14 17.15
CA ILE A 379 7.15 11.72 15.82
C ILE A 379 6.19 10.68 15.21
N ILE A 380 5.18 11.12 14.44
CA ILE A 380 4.66 10.34 13.28
C ILE A 380 4.10 11.33 12.24
N ALA A 381 4.90 11.70 11.25
CA ALA A 381 4.47 12.08 9.91
C ALA A 381 5.70 12.25 9.02
N VAL A 382 5.51 12.21 7.71
CA VAL A 382 6.53 12.31 6.64
C VAL A 382 7.25 11.00 6.41
N ASN A 383 6.92 10.30 5.32
CA ASN A 383 7.89 9.53 4.54
C ASN A 383 7.32 8.91 3.24
N MET A 384 6.95 9.75 2.28
CA MET A 384 6.89 9.30 0.88
C MET A 384 7.25 10.38 -0.15
N TRP A 385 7.57 11.62 0.25
CA TRP A 385 7.90 12.72 -0.66
C TRP A 385 9.34 13.17 -0.72
N LEU A 386 10.25 12.52 0.01
CA LEU A 386 11.68 12.78 -0.15
C LEU A 386 12.19 12.40 -1.56
N TYR A 387 11.41 11.67 -2.36
CA TYR A 387 11.74 11.33 -3.75
C TYR A 387 11.38 12.40 -4.79
N LEU A 388 10.39 13.26 -4.53
CA LEU A 388 9.96 14.32 -5.47
C LEU A 388 10.37 15.72 -5.01
N ALA A 389 10.51 15.95 -3.70
CA ALA A 389 10.87 17.27 -3.15
C ALA A 389 12.34 17.67 -3.38
N PHE A 390 13.22 16.73 -3.77
CA PHE A 390 14.63 17.01 -4.08
C PHE A 390 14.91 17.22 -5.59
N MET A 391 13.86 17.39 -6.41
CA MET A 391 13.97 17.47 -7.87
C MET A 391 13.33 18.75 -8.47
N PRO A 392 13.75 19.96 -8.09
CA PRO A 392 13.38 21.16 -8.85
C PRO A 392 14.01 21.09 -10.25
N GLY A 393 13.18 21.03 -11.31
CA GLY A 393 13.61 21.03 -12.72
C GLY A 393 13.17 19.84 -13.59
N TRP A 394 12.26 18.99 -13.11
CA TRP A 394 11.84 17.76 -13.81
C TRP A 394 10.47 17.80 -14.50
N ILE A 395 9.69 18.89 -14.37
CA ILE A 395 8.27 18.94 -14.75
C ILE A 395 8.01 20.00 -15.84
N ASP A 396 8.98 20.26 -16.72
CA ASP A 396 8.73 21.12 -17.88
C ASP A 396 8.15 20.27 -19.02
N GLY A 397 6.86 20.48 -19.35
CA GLY A 397 6.20 19.88 -20.52
C GLY A 397 5.55 18.50 -20.34
N VAL A 398 5.46 17.99 -19.11
CA VAL A 398 4.78 16.71 -18.81
C VAL A 398 3.27 16.93 -18.67
N LEU A 399 2.48 16.25 -19.50
CA LEU A 399 1.03 16.15 -19.28
C LEU A 399 0.81 15.03 -18.26
N LEU A 400 0.60 15.40 -17.00
CA LEU A 400 0.20 14.44 -15.98
C LEU A 400 -1.25 14.05 -16.25
N VAL A 401 -1.44 12.91 -16.92
CA VAL A 401 -2.76 12.29 -17.02
C VAL A 401 -2.93 11.43 -15.78
N ILE A 402 -3.52 12.04 -14.75
CA ILE A 402 -3.98 11.40 -13.51
C ILE A 402 -5.03 10.34 -13.86
#